data_AF-F4PSL0-F1
#
_entry.id   AF-F4PSL0-F1
#
_cell.length_a   1.000
_cell.length_b   1.000
_cell.length_c   1.000
_cell.angle_alpha   90.00
_cell.angle_beta   90.00
_cell.angle_gamma   90.00
#
_symmetry.space_group_name_H-M   'P 1'
#
loop_
_entity.id
_entity.type
_entity.pdbx_description
1 polymer ?
#
loop_
_entity_poly.entity_id
_entity_poly.type
_entity_poly.pdbx_seq_one_letter_code
_entity_poly.pdbx_strand_id
1 'polypeptide(L)'
;MNNNNNTIEIILRNKYLFSQVKYWIRRLDEEDHNKRTDLPRIYHYDHWSRVSDMLRNGHVGLLMDKLKRNINVSLSNDSVELICLKVKDLNNFKILYTLYQKSFVGENLVGCACRAGNPEIVEILLVQEYPTPLPPGACFQQAMSKGRYQVLPLLLARGLKYNNRYDTSRFGTFKFIQSLDWLREKEKEKDMEDPLKMVGHRLRKEVTDKITMIQKFKESFPHVDIANSEQCKRFLNEVTLGPWTIGSKRLTLQLSDPYEDIGTAALCPFLDLVVGIPPSTVIRNMSLHHARGVIDYLTKSHPFLMLKEMLSYILSRQDRDALPILKIVLELGFKKFPKDYRNVRKDCYEYMVKVVPGFKDIGDNKYADDGKQEQLQNLIARTSSFDLYVQHCKDADISRDIQQRSMVHGTLDFLKLIHKKHPEWIWKNQYAYASAMDSGRTDILDYIIGLIVSDGPQTTTYEETFESVVGFTESLTNSGYFNTHHPNHSLEASYLTKTSQC
;
A
#
# COMPACT_ATOMS: atom_id res chain seq x y z
N MET A 1 43.70 -20.11 31.52
CA MET A 1 42.48 -19.65 30.81
C MET A 1 42.45 -18.11 30.61
N ASN A 2 43.58 -17.42 30.39
CA ASN A 2 43.63 -15.94 30.30
C ASN A 2 43.68 -15.35 28.87
N ASN A 3 43.55 -16.18 27.82
CA ASN A 3 43.76 -15.71 26.44
C ASN A 3 42.51 -15.10 25.76
N ASN A 4 41.31 -15.31 26.29
CA ASN A 4 40.08 -14.89 25.61
C ASN A 4 39.77 -13.39 25.74
N ASN A 5 40.19 -12.75 26.84
CA ASN A 5 39.92 -11.31 27.05
C ASN A 5 40.67 -10.44 26.03
N ASN A 6 41.88 -10.86 25.64
CA ASN A 6 42.69 -10.12 24.67
C ASN A 6 42.07 -10.18 23.26
N THR A 7 41.45 -11.31 22.89
CA THR A 7 40.79 -11.46 21.59
C THR A 7 39.56 -10.55 21.46
N ILE A 8 38.73 -10.46 22.50
CA ILE A 8 37.55 -9.57 22.51
C ILE A 8 38.00 -8.11 22.42
N GLU A 9 39.03 -7.73 23.19
CA GLU A 9 39.55 -6.37 23.17
C GLU A 9 40.14 -5.99 21.79
N ILE A 10 40.84 -6.92 21.12
CA ILE A 10 41.33 -6.75 19.75
C ILE A 10 40.18 -6.59 18.74
N ILE A 11 39.11 -7.37 18.88
CA ILE A 11 37.92 -7.28 18.02
C ILE A 11 37.20 -5.93 18.21
N LEU A 12 37.06 -5.47 19.46
CA LEU A 12 36.40 -4.20 19.79
C LEU A 12 37.22 -2.97 19.37
N ARG A 13 38.56 -3.04 19.45
CA ARG A 13 39.45 -1.95 19.00
C ARG A 13 39.53 -1.84 17.47
N ASN A 14 39.29 -2.94 16.74
CA ASN A 14 39.27 -2.92 15.29
C ASN A 14 37.91 -2.42 14.77
N LYS A 15 37.85 -1.16 14.33
CA LYS A 15 36.63 -0.52 13.82
C LYS A 15 35.92 -1.32 12.71
N TYR A 16 36.66 -2.06 11.89
CA TYR A 16 36.07 -2.89 10.84
C TYR A 16 35.41 -4.14 11.45
N LEU A 17 36.11 -4.88 12.31
CA LEU A 17 35.54 -6.08 12.96
C LEU A 17 34.36 -5.71 13.86
N PHE A 18 34.45 -4.61 14.61
CA PHE A 18 33.35 -4.13 15.43
C PHE A 18 32.13 -3.73 14.60
N SER A 19 32.32 -3.11 13.43
CA SER A 19 31.19 -2.79 12.54
C SER A 19 30.57 -4.03 11.91
N GLN A 20 31.36 -5.08 11.61
CA GLN A 20 30.84 -6.39 11.22
C GLN A 20 30.04 -7.05 12.35
N VAL A 21 30.55 -7.03 13.59
CA VAL A 21 29.82 -7.56 14.76
C VAL A 21 28.49 -6.84 14.97
N LYS A 22 28.48 -5.50 14.92
CA LYS A 22 27.24 -4.71 15.00
C LYS A 22 26.26 -5.03 13.87
N TYR A 23 26.76 -5.20 12.64
CA TYR A 23 25.94 -5.59 11.49
C TYR A 23 25.27 -6.95 11.72
N TRP A 24 26.01 -7.93 12.26
CA TRP A 24 25.48 -9.27 12.53
C TRP A 24 24.50 -9.30 13.69
N ILE A 25 24.74 -8.54 14.77
CA ILE A 25 23.79 -8.39 15.88
C ILE A 25 22.47 -7.86 15.34
N ARG A 26 22.51 -6.73 14.62
CA ARG A 26 21.33 -6.13 14.00
C ARG A 26 20.59 -7.09 13.06
N ARG A 27 21.33 -7.90 12.30
CA ARG A 27 20.72 -8.87 11.38
C ARG A 27 20.07 -10.05 12.11
N LEU A 28 20.61 -10.46 13.25
CA LEU A 28 20.00 -11.48 14.11
C LEU A 28 18.69 -10.99 14.74
N ASP A 29 18.58 -9.68 14.96
CA ASP A 29 17.36 -9.05 15.46
C ASP A 29 16.30 -8.88 14.35
N GLU A 30 16.72 -8.66 13.09
CA GLU A 30 15.83 -8.53 11.92
C GLU A 30 15.20 -9.88 11.45
N GLU A 31 15.82 -11.03 11.72
CA GLU A 31 15.30 -12.36 11.34
C GLU A 31 14.35 -12.94 12.42
N ASP A 32 13.08 -12.50 12.36
CA ASP A 32 11.83 -13.09 12.90
C ASP A 32 12.00 -14.16 14.01
N HIS A 33 11.76 -13.78 15.27
CA HIS A 33 11.94 -14.63 16.47
C HIS A 33 11.19 -15.97 16.46
N ASN A 34 10.21 -16.17 15.58
CA ASN A 34 9.52 -17.45 15.40
C ASN A 34 10.30 -18.49 14.55
N LYS A 35 11.48 -18.14 14.03
CA LYS A 35 12.41 -19.08 13.37
C LYS A 35 13.71 -19.30 14.16
N ARG A 36 13.69 -19.04 15.47
CA ARG A 36 14.78 -19.37 16.40
C ARG A 36 14.97 -20.88 16.55
N THR A 37 15.66 -21.51 15.61
CA THR A 37 16.32 -22.81 15.88
C THR A 37 17.72 -22.98 15.28
N ASP A 38 18.27 -22.02 14.54
CA ASP A 38 19.67 -22.12 14.10
C ASP A 38 20.40 -20.81 14.40
N LEU A 39 21.29 -20.84 15.40
CA LEU A 39 22.41 -19.90 15.49
C LEU A 39 22.99 -19.71 14.07
N PRO A 40 23.40 -18.49 13.68
CA PRO A 40 23.94 -18.24 12.35
C PRO A 40 25.08 -19.22 12.11
N ARG A 41 24.83 -20.22 11.26
CA ARG A 41 25.85 -21.21 10.92
C ARG A 41 27.03 -20.41 10.38
N ILE A 42 28.17 -20.54 11.05
CA ILE A 42 29.42 -19.96 10.56
C ILE A 42 29.74 -20.72 9.27
N TYR A 43 29.42 -20.12 8.13
CA TYR A 43 29.68 -20.72 6.84
C TYR A 43 31.15 -20.51 6.48
N HIS A 44 31.90 -21.61 6.41
CA HIS A 44 33.24 -21.59 5.83
C HIS A 44 33.19 -21.22 4.34
N TYR A 45 34.32 -20.77 3.81
CA TYR A 45 34.47 -20.40 2.39
C TYR A 45 33.92 -21.49 1.44
N ASP A 46 34.13 -22.76 1.76
CA ASP A 46 33.70 -23.90 0.93
C ASP A 46 32.21 -24.21 1.01
N HIS A 47 31.52 -23.74 2.05
CA HIS A 47 30.07 -23.94 2.18
C HIS A 47 29.28 -23.08 1.19
N TRP A 48 29.86 -21.99 0.69
CA TRP A 48 29.27 -21.11 -0.31
C TRP A 48 29.40 -21.69 -1.72
N SER A 49 28.65 -22.75 -2.01
CA SER A 49 28.65 -23.43 -3.31
C SER A 49 27.61 -22.90 -4.28
N ARG A 50 26.58 -22.18 -3.80
CA ARG A 50 25.47 -21.67 -4.61
C ARG A 50 25.56 -20.16 -4.83
N VAL A 51 25.36 -19.73 -6.06
CA VAL A 51 25.37 -18.30 -6.45
C VAL A 51 24.26 -17.52 -5.74
N SER A 52 23.05 -18.07 -5.66
CA SER A 52 21.91 -17.45 -4.96
C SER A 52 22.23 -17.11 -3.50
N ASP A 53 22.90 -18.02 -2.80
CA ASP A 53 23.18 -17.89 -1.37
C ASP A 53 24.20 -16.77 -1.15
N MET A 54 25.26 -16.74 -1.96
CA MET A 54 26.24 -15.64 -1.92
C MET A 54 25.60 -14.28 -2.19
N LEU A 55 24.71 -14.18 -3.19
CA LEU A 55 24.07 -12.91 -3.55
C LEU A 55 23.02 -12.44 -2.54
N ARG A 56 22.24 -13.34 -1.97
CA ARG A 56 21.27 -13.01 -0.90
C ARG A 56 21.96 -12.47 0.34
N ASN A 57 23.17 -12.96 0.63
CA ASN A 57 23.99 -12.51 1.74
C ASN A 57 24.93 -11.34 1.39
N GLY A 58 24.84 -10.77 0.19
CA GLY A 58 25.64 -9.61 -0.22
C GLY A 58 27.11 -9.93 -0.50
N HIS A 59 27.49 -11.20 -0.60
CA HIS A 59 28.86 -11.66 -0.82
C HIS A 59 29.24 -11.69 -2.32
N VAL A 60 29.01 -10.59 -3.03
CA VAL A 60 29.38 -10.48 -4.46
C VAL A 60 30.89 -10.66 -4.67
N GLY A 61 31.72 -10.10 -3.77
CA GLY A 61 33.18 -10.25 -3.84
C GLY A 61 33.65 -11.70 -3.72
N LEU A 62 32.99 -12.49 -2.85
CA LEU A 62 33.27 -13.93 -2.68
C LEU A 62 32.92 -14.71 -3.96
N LEU A 63 31.77 -14.41 -4.57
CA LEU A 63 31.39 -14.99 -5.85
C LEU A 63 32.46 -14.69 -6.91
N MET A 64 32.91 -13.44 -7.03
CA MET A 64 33.94 -13.07 -8.00
C MET A 64 35.29 -13.73 -7.73
N ASP A 65 35.71 -13.85 -6.46
CA ASP A 65 36.93 -14.56 -6.08
C ASP A 65 36.87 -16.05 -6.44
N LYS A 66 35.75 -16.73 -6.16
CA LYS A 66 35.55 -18.14 -6.55
C LYS A 66 35.60 -18.33 -8.06
N LEU A 67 34.95 -17.46 -8.83
CA LEU A 67 34.98 -17.52 -10.29
C LEU A 67 36.39 -17.31 -10.85
N LYS A 68 37.16 -16.36 -10.30
CA LYS A 68 38.56 -16.11 -10.71
C LYS A 68 39.47 -17.32 -10.44
N ARG A 69 39.17 -18.11 -9.42
CA ARG A 69 39.90 -19.34 -9.07
C ARG A 69 39.40 -20.57 -9.82
N ASN A 70 38.47 -20.42 -10.76
CA ASN A 70 37.79 -21.53 -11.44
C ASN A 70 37.14 -22.54 -10.48
N ILE A 71 36.68 -22.08 -9.31
CA ILE A 71 35.90 -22.92 -8.39
C ILE A 71 34.48 -23.00 -8.93
N ASN A 72 34.01 -24.24 -9.18
CA ASN A 72 32.66 -24.46 -9.68
C ASN A 72 31.61 -23.99 -8.66
N VAL A 73 30.69 -23.14 -9.11
CA VAL A 73 29.57 -22.63 -8.32
C VAL A 73 28.28 -22.95 -9.05
N SER A 74 27.28 -23.47 -8.34
CA SER A 74 26.02 -23.86 -8.97
C SER A 74 25.18 -22.62 -9.28
N LEU A 75 24.80 -22.47 -10.55
CA LEU A 75 23.91 -21.42 -11.02
C LEU A 75 22.49 -21.97 -11.20
N SER A 76 21.49 -21.21 -10.75
CA SER A 76 20.06 -21.48 -10.97
C SER A 76 19.39 -20.27 -11.60
N ASN A 77 18.16 -20.42 -12.11
CA ASN A 77 17.40 -19.29 -12.68
C ASN A 77 17.21 -18.15 -11.66
N ASP A 78 16.93 -18.48 -10.39
CA ASP A 78 16.87 -17.51 -9.28
C ASP A 78 18.20 -16.76 -9.10
N SER A 79 19.33 -17.45 -9.29
CA SER A 79 20.64 -16.82 -9.23
C SER A 79 20.82 -15.77 -10.33
N VAL A 80 20.33 -16.02 -11.55
CA VAL A 80 20.42 -15.05 -12.65
C VAL A 80 19.58 -13.79 -12.36
N GLU A 81 18.37 -13.94 -11.83
CA GLU A 81 17.56 -12.80 -11.38
C GLU A 81 18.26 -12.00 -10.27
N LEU A 82 18.85 -12.71 -9.29
CA LEU A 82 19.62 -12.10 -8.22
C LEU A 82 20.88 -11.39 -8.74
N ILE A 83 21.54 -11.89 -9.79
CA ILE A 83 22.66 -11.20 -10.43
C ILE A 83 22.19 -9.83 -10.93
N CYS A 84 21.10 -9.80 -11.72
CA CYS A 84 20.51 -8.56 -12.22
C CYS A 84 20.05 -7.61 -11.10
N LEU A 85 19.63 -8.16 -9.95
CA LEU A 85 19.09 -7.37 -8.85
C LEU A 85 20.18 -6.82 -7.89
N LYS A 86 21.25 -7.59 -7.64
CA LYS A 86 22.20 -7.35 -6.54
C LYS A 86 23.58 -6.91 -7.02
N VAL A 87 24.01 -7.27 -8.23
CA VAL A 87 25.33 -6.89 -8.75
C VAL A 87 25.27 -5.46 -9.28
N LYS A 88 25.83 -4.52 -8.51
CA LYS A 88 25.84 -3.09 -8.85
C LYS A 88 27.01 -2.69 -9.74
N ASP A 89 28.13 -3.39 -9.64
CA ASP A 89 29.33 -3.11 -10.41
C ASP A 89 29.22 -3.68 -11.83
N LEU A 90 29.38 -2.81 -12.84
CA LEU A 90 29.20 -3.16 -14.24
C LEU A 90 30.24 -4.19 -14.72
N ASN A 91 31.49 -4.11 -14.23
CA ASN A 91 32.55 -5.03 -14.64
C ASN A 91 32.29 -6.44 -14.12
N ASN A 92 31.89 -6.57 -12.86
CA ASN A 92 31.46 -7.84 -12.28
C ASN A 92 30.25 -8.41 -13.00
N PHE A 93 29.26 -7.57 -13.36
CA PHE A 93 28.13 -8.00 -14.16
C PHE A 93 28.56 -8.52 -15.53
N LYS A 94 29.43 -7.80 -16.26
CA LYS A 94 29.95 -8.24 -17.56
C LYS A 94 30.66 -9.59 -17.49
N ILE A 95 31.50 -9.80 -16.47
CA ILE A 95 32.18 -11.10 -16.25
C ILE A 95 31.14 -12.21 -16.06
N LEU A 96 30.16 -12.01 -15.17
CA LEU A 96 29.09 -12.98 -14.92
C LEU A 96 28.24 -13.25 -16.16
N TYR A 97 27.88 -12.19 -16.87
CA TYR A 97 27.09 -12.25 -18.10
C TYR A 97 27.82 -13.01 -19.20
N THR A 98 29.11 -12.75 -19.43
CA THR A 98 29.92 -13.49 -20.41
C THR A 98 30.07 -14.96 -20.03
N LEU A 99 30.35 -15.27 -18.76
CA LEU A 99 30.51 -16.66 -18.30
C LEU A 99 29.21 -17.46 -18.40
N TYR A 100 28.07 -16.83 -18.12
CA TYR A 100 26.78 -17.50 -17.98
C TYR A 100 25.73 -17.06 -18.99
N GLN A 101 26.12 -16.47 -20.12
CA GLN A 101 25.22 -15.83 -21.09
C GLN A 101 24.03 -16.72 -21.49
N LYS A 102 24.28 -18.02 -21.72
CA LYS A 102 23.25 -19.01 -22.06
C LYS A 102 22.15 -19.18 -21.01
N SER A 103 22.39 -18.76 -19.77
CA SER A 103 21.44 -18.84 -18.66
C SER A 103 20.58 -17.58 -18.54
N PHE A 104 20.90 -16.49 -19.25
CA PHE A 104 20.12 -15.25 -19.26
C PHE A 104 18.93 -15.34 -20.22
N VAL A 105 17.97 -16.22 -19.92
CA VAL A 105 16.75 -16.46 -20.74
C VAL A 105 15.44 -16.03 -20.07
N GLY A 106 15.50 -15.62 -18.79
CA GLY A 106 14.30 -15.34 -18.00
C GLY A 106 13.54 -14.08 -18.44
N GLU A 107 12.21 -14.17 -18.52
CA GLU A 107 11.35 -13.06 -18.95
C GLU A 107 11.40 -11.84 -18.02
N ASN A 108 11.76 -12.04 -16.74
CA ASN A 108 11.78 -11.01 -15.72
C ASN A 108 13.17 -10.37 -15.50
N LEU A 109 14.19 -10.75 -16.28
CA LEU A 109 15.57 -10.30 -16.08
C LEU A 109 15.72 -8.78 -16.26
N VAL A 110 15.11 -8.23 -17.31
CA VAL A 110 15.09 -6.77 -17.56
C VAL A 110 14.35 -6.06 -16.42
N GLY A 111 13.24 -6.63 -15.94
CA GLY A 111 12.48 -6.13 -14.79
C GLY A 111 13.31 -6.07 -13.51
N CYS A 112 14.11 -7.11 -13.24
CA CYS A 112 15.00 -7.16 -12.08
C CYS A 112 16.11 -6.10 -12.16
N ALA A 113 16.72 -5.90 -13.33
CA ALA A 113 17.72 -4.85 -13.53
C ALA A 113 17.12 -3.44 -13.39
N CYS A 114 15.92 -3.21 -13.93
CA CYS A 114 15.18 -1.97 -13.76
C CYS A 114 14.85 -1.69 -12.28
N ARG A 115 14.47 -2.73 -11.53
CA ARG A 115 14.24 -2.65 -10.08
C ARG A 115 15.50 -2.29 -9.31
N ALA A 116 16.65 -2.83 -9.71
CA ALA A 116 17.96 -2.52 -9.14
C ALA A 116 18.36 -1.06 -9.37
N GLY A 117 18.03 -0.53 -10.55
CA GLY A 117 18.30 0.86 -10.93
C GLY A 117 19.67 1.07 -11.58
N ASN A 118 20.20 0.06 -12.29
CA ASN A 118 21.47 0.15 -13.02
C ASN A 118 21.17 0.24 -14.54
N PRO A 119 21.18 1.44 -15.14
CA PRO A 119 20.78 1.63 -16.54
C PRO A 119 21.71 0.92 -17.53
N GLU A 120 23.01 0.81 -17.22
CA GLU A 120 23.99 0.15 -18.09
C GLU A 120 23.74 -1.36 -18.18
N ILE A 121 23.36 -2.00 -17.06
CA ILE A 121 22.93 -3.41 -17.06
C ILE A 121 21.62 -3.58 -17.84
N VAL A 122 20.67 -2.67 -17.67
CA VAL A 122 19.41 -2.69 -18.43
C VAL A 122 19.68 -2.58 -19.94
N GLU A 123 20.62 -1.74 -20.35
CA GLU A 123 21.03 -1.62 -21.75
C GLU A 123 21.60 -2.92 -22.32
N ILE A 124 22.53 -3.56 -21.60
CA ILE A 124 23.10 -4.85 -22.01
C ILE A 124 22.00 -5.90 -22.23
N LEU A 125 21.06 -5.99 -21.29
CA LEU A 125 19.96 -6.96 -21.36
C LEU A 125 18.95 -6.65 -22.47
N LEU A 126 18.67 -5.37 -22.75
CA LEU A 126 17.75 -4.96 -23.83
C LEU A 126 18.33 -5.14 -25.24
N VAL A 127 19.66 -5.20 -25.37
CA VAL A 127 20.37 -5.45 -26.66
C VAL A 127 20.70 -6.94 -26.83
N GLN A 128 20.37 -7.79 -25.85
CA GLN A 128 20.65 -9.21 -25.94
C GLN A 128 19.90 -9.85 -27.12
N GLU A 129 20.64 -10.46 -28.06
CA GLU A 129 20.08 -11.28 -29.14
C GLU A 129 20.22 -12.79 -28.86
N TYR A 130 21.30 -13.18 -28.19
CA TYR A 130 21.61 -14.57 -27.82
C TYR A 130 21.70 -14.73 -26.29
N PRO A 131 21.15 -15.79 -25.67
CA PRO A 131 20.50 -16.96 -26.30
C PRO A 131 19.12 -16.71 -26.90
N THR A 132 18.41 -15.71 -26.38
CA THR A 132 17.12 -15.25 -26.91
C THR A 132 16.97 -13.76 -26.61
N PRO A 133 16.27 -13.00 -27.47
CA PRO A 133 15.82 -11.66 -27.12
C PRO A 133 14.98 -11.69 -25.85
N LEU A 134 15.30 -10.82 -24.89
CA LEU A 134 14.56 -10.72 -23.63
C LEU A 134 13.34 -9.83 -23.83
N PRO A 135 12.14 -10.26 -23.39
CA PRO A 135 10.98 -9.40 -23.45
C PRO A 135 11.18 -8.21 -22.49
N PRO A 136 10.83 -6.98 -22.89
CA PRO A 136 10.93 -5.82 -22.00
C PRO A 136 9.99 -5.95 -20.78
N GLY A 137 8.94 -6.76 -20.87
CA GLY A 137 8.11 -7.16 -19.72
C GLY A 137 7.60 -5.99 -18.87
N ALA A 138 7.58 -6.18 -17.56
CA ALA A 138 7.18 -5.16 -16.59
C ALA A 138 8.31 -4.18 -16.20
N CYS A 139 9.31 -3.96 -17.07
CA CYS A 139 10.49 -3.15 -16.77
C CYS A 139 10.16 -1.73 -16.28
N PHE A 140 9.18 -1.08 -16.91
CA PHE A 140 8.77 0.28 -16.58
C PHE A 140 8.13 0.33 -15.18
N GLN A 141 7.24 -0.61 -14.88
CA GLN A 141 6.59 -0.72 -13.57
C GLN A 141 7.60 -1.04 -12.46
N GLN A 142 8.56 -1.92 -12.73
CA GLN A 142 9.60 -2.28 -11.77
C GLN A 142 10.50 -1.07 -11.44
N ALA A 143 10.92 -0.29 -12.45
CA ALA A 143 11.69 0.94 -12.23
C ALA A 143 10.89 1.98 -11.42
N MET A 144 9.62 2.23 -11.79
CA MET A 144 8.76 3.20 -11.10
C MET A 144 8.48 2.79 -9.64
N SER A 145 8.14 1.53 -9.40
CA SER A 145 7.82 1.04 -8.05
C SER A 145 8.96 1.18 -7.05
N LYS A 146 10.21 1.30 -7.55
CA LYS A 146 11.40 1.52 -6.75
C LYS A 146 11.99 2.93 -6.86
N GLY A 147 11.35 3.83 -7.60
CA GLY A 147 11.82 5.20 -7.80
C GLY A 147 13.17 5.26 -8.50
N ARG A 148 13.40 4.42 -9.52
CA ARG A 148 14.66 4.36 -10.27
C ARG A 148 14.62 5.30 -11.47
N TYR A 149 14.60 6.60 -11.21
CA TYR A 149 14.45 7.64 -12.24
C TYR A 149 15.53 7.57 -13.32
N GLN A 150 16.77 7.17 -12.98
CA GLN A 150 17.85 7.03 -13.97
C GLN A 150 17.57 5.99 -15.06
N VAL A 151 16.69 5.02 -14.81
CA VAL A 151 16.34 3.97 -15.79
C VAL A 151 15.20 4.43 -16.72
N LEU A 152 14.31 5.31 -16.24
CA LEU A 152 13.12 5.70 -16.99
C LEU A 152 13.43 6.40 -18.34
N PRO A 153 14.38 7.35 -18.44
CA PRO A 153 14.80 7.94 -19.72
C PRO A 153 15.27 6.90 -20.72
N LEU A 154 16.03 5.90 -20.26
CA LEU A 154 16.55 4.83 -21.11
C LEU A 154 15.41 3.98 -21.68
N LEU A 155 14.42 3.62 -20.86
CA LEU A 155 13.25 2.87 -21.33
C LEU A 155 12.42 3.69 -22.34
N LEU A 156 12.25 4.99 -22.09
CA LEU A 156 11.55 5.90 -23.00
C LEU A 156 12.31 6.07 -24.33
N ALA A 157 13.63 6.18 -24.30
CA ALA A 157 14.47 6.29 -25.49
C ALA A 157 14.39 5.03 -26.37
N ARG A 158 14.19 3.85 -25.75
CA ARG A 158 13.94 2.58 -26.46
C ARG A 158 12.50 2.41 -26.95
N GLY A 159 11.65 3.43 -26.82
CA GLY A 159 10.26 3.40 -27.28
C GLY A 159 9.32 2.55 -26.42
N LEU A 160 9.76 2.15 -25.21
CA LEU A 160 8.92 1.40 -24.29
C LEU A 160 7.89 2.34 -23.66
N LYS A 161 6.61 1.99 -23.82
CA LYS A 161 5.49 2.78 -23.30
C LYS A 161 5.09 2.29 -21.92
N TYR A 162 4.80 3.24 -21.03
CA TYR A 162 4.15 2.95 -19.77
C TYR A 162 2.78 2.31 -20.04
N ASN A 163 2.61 1.06 -19.60
CA ASN A 163 1.34 0.36 -19.73
C ASN A 163 0.49 0.62 -18.48
N ASN A 164 -0.55 1.44 -18.65
CA ASN A 164 -1.51 1.79 -17.60
C ASN A 164 -2.45 0.66 -17.18
N ARG A 165 -2.37 -0.52 -17.82
CA ARG A 165 -3.13 -1.72 -17.45
C ARG A 165 -2.59 -2.39 -16.19
N TYR A 166 -1.33 -2.12 -15.82
CA TYR A 166 -0.78 -2.64 -14.58
C TYR A 166 -1.36 -1.87 -13.40
N ASP A 167 -2.02 -2.62 -12.53
CA ASP A 167 -2.82 -2.12 -11.41
C ASP A 167 -2.00 -1.22 -10.47
N THR A 168 -2.21 0.10 -10.58
CA THR A 168 -1.57 1.11 -9.72
C THR A 168 -1.94 0.90 -8.25
N SER A 169 -3.02 0.18 -7.94
CA SER A 169 -3.40 -0.11 -6.55
C SER A 169 -2.38 -1.00 -5.82
N ARG A 170 -1.54 -1.76 -6.54
CA ARG A 170 -0.47 -2.56 -5.94
C ARG A 170 0.81 -1.78 -5.63
N PHE A 171 0.94 -0.56 -6.15
CA PHE A 171 2.17 0.23 -6.09
C PHE A 171 2.07 1.46 -5.18
N GLY A 172 1.27 1.38 -4.10
CA GLY A 172 1.02 2.44 -3.11
C GLY A 172 2.25 3.00 -2.37
N THR A 173 3.46 2.76 -2.86
CA THR A 173 4.68 3.38 -2.38
C THR A 173 4.77 4.83 -2.86
N PHE A 174 5.14 5.74 -1.96
CA PHE A 174 5.42 7.15 -2.25
C PHE A 174 6.34 7.36 -3.47
N LYS A 175 7.33 6.47 -3.67
CA LYS A 175 8.26 6.49 -4.82
C LYS A 175 7.58 6.31 -6.18
N PHE A 176 6.46 5.58 -6.23
CA PHE A 176 5.69 5.42 -7.46
C PHE A 176 4.98 6.72 -7.85
N ILE A 177 4.42 7.43 -6.87
CA ILE A 177 3.77 8.74 -7.07
C ILE A 177 4.80 9.74 -7.60
N GLN A 178 5.97 9.82 -6.96
CA GLN A 178 7.05 10.68 -7.45
C GLN A 178 7.50 10.30 -8.88
N SER A 179 7.49 9.01 -9.23
CA SER A 179 7.78 8.56 -10.61
C SER A 179 6.71 8.96 -11.61
N LEU A 180 5.44 9.00 -11.20
CA LEU A 180 4.35 9.52 -12.02
C LEU A 180 4.47 11.04 -12.21
N ASP A 181 4.81 11.77 -11.16
CA ASP A 181 4.97 13.23 -11.25
C ASP A 181 6.16 13.59 -12.13
N TRP A 182 7.29 12.89 -11.98
CA TRP A 182 8.44 13.02 -12.88
C TRP A 182 8.06 12.74 -14.35
N LEU A 183 7.26 11.69 -14.60
CA LEU A 183 6.81 11.35 -15.96
C LEU A 183 5.92 12.45 -16.54
N ARG A 184 5.01 13.01 -15.73
CA ARG A 184 4.13 14.13 -16.13
C ARG A 184 4.91 15.39 -16.43
N GLU A 185 5.96 15.68 -15.67
CA GLU A 185 6.84 16.82 -15.93
C GLU A 185 7.59 16.64 -17.26
N LYS A 186 8.13 15.45 -17.52
CA LYS A 186 8.81 15.14 -18.80
C LYS A 186 7.88 15.12 -20.00
N GLU A 187 6.60 14.82 -19.82
CA GLU A 187 5.58 14.93 -20.86
C GLU A 187 5.25 16.39 -21.17
N LYS A 188 5.27 17.31 -20.19
CA LYS A 188 5.05 18.74 -20.40
C LYS A 188 6.20 19.43 -21.13
N GLU A 189 7.43 18.96 -20.93
CA GLU A 189 8.64 19.52 -21.57
C GLU A 189 8.69 19.22 -23.08
N LYS A 190 8.01 18.18 -23.54
CA LYS A 190 7.79 17.95 -24.96
C LYS A 190 6.49 18.68 -25.30
N ASP A 191 6.52 19.67 -26.19
CA ASP A 191 5.34 20.31 -26.80
C ASP A 191 4.51 19.32 -27.67
N MET A 192 4.29 18.11 -27.17
CA MET A 192 3.30 17.18 -27.67
C MET A 192 1.97 17.57 -27.02
N GLU A 193 0.98 17.89 -27.86
CA GLU A 193 -0.41 18.02 -27.43
C GLU A 193 -0.78 16.89 -26.45
N ASP A 194 -1.02 17.32 -25.22
CA ASP A 194 -1.60 16.60 -24.08
C ASP A 194 -2.12 15.17 -24.39
N PRO A 195 -1.31 14.13 -24.09
CA PRO A 195 -1.71 12.73 -24.23
C PRO A 195 -2.97 12.37 -23.42
N LEU A 196 -3.27 13.10 -22.34
CA LEU A 196 -4.48 12.91 -21.53
C LEU A 196 -5.72 13.53 -22.19
N LYS A 197 -5.58 14.65 -22.92
CA LYS A 197 -6.65 15.13 -23.83
C LYS A 197 -6.90 14.12 -24.93
N MET A 198 -5.87 13.50 -25.51
CA MET A 198 -6.04 12.45 -26.52
C MET A 198 -6.73 11.19 -25.97
N VAL A 199 -6.39 10.73 -24.76
CA VAL A 199 -7.08 9.57 -24.15
C VAL A 199 -8.53 9.90 -23.82
N GLY A 200 -8.80 11.06 -23.22
CA GLY A 200 -10.16 11.51 -22.92
C GLY A 200 -11.00 11.79 -24.18
N HIS A 201 -10.39 12.29 -25.25
CA HIS A 201 -11.07 12.56 -26.52
C HIS A 201 -11.28 11.29 -27.35
N ARG A 202 -10.36 10.32 -27.26
CA ARG A 202 -10.49 9.01 -27.92
C ARG A 202 -11.53 8.14 -27.25
N LEU A 203 -11.57 8.12 -25.91
CA LEU A 203 -12.61 7.40 -25.16
C LEU A 203 -13.98 8.04 -25.38
N ARG A 204 -14.09 9.37 -25.34
CA ARG A 204 -15.33 10.09 -25.65
C ARG A 204 -15.79 9.81 -27.07
N LYS A 205 -14.90 9.89 -28.05
CA LYS A 205 -15.23 9.59 -29.44
C LYS A 205 -15.68 8.13 -29.61
N GLU A 206 -15.00 7.17 -29.01
CA GLU A 206 -15.37 5.75 -29.10
C GLU A 206 -16.73 5.47 -28.43
N VAL A 207 -17.01 6.08 -27.28
CA VAL A 207 -18.31 5.97 -26.61
C VAL A 207 -19.41 6.63 -27.44
N THR A 208 -19.19 7.83 -27.94
CA THR A 208 -20.16 8.55 -28.79
C THR A 208 -20.43 7.80 -30.11
N ASP A 209 -19.40 7.26 -30.75
CA ASP A 209 -19.54 6.49 -32.00
C ASP A 209 -20.33 5.19 -31.77
N LYS A 210 -20.11 4.51 -30.64
CA LYS A 210 -20.88 3.31 -30.25
C LYS A 210 -22.33 3.62 -29.88
N ILE A 211 -22.58 4.71 -29.14
CA ILE A 211 -23.93 5.20 -28.86
C ILE A 211 -24.67 5.54 -30.17
N THR A 212 -24.00 6.24 -31.07
CA THR A 212 -24.56 6.62 -32.38
C THR A 212 -24.86 5.38 -33.23
N MET A 213 -23.99 4.37 -33.21
CA MET A 213 -24.21 3.10 -33.91
C MET A 213 -25.42 2.34 -33.35
N ILE A 214 -25.59 2.30 -32.03
CA ILE A 214 -26.74 1.68 -31.37
C ILE A 214 -28.04 2.44 -31.67
N GLN A 215 -28.00 3.78 -31.66
CA GLN A 215 -29.15 4.62 -32.03
C GLN A 215 -29.57 4.39 -33.48
N LYS A 216 -28.63 4.41 -34.42
CA LYS A 216 -28.91 4.10 -35.83
C LYS A 216 -29.45 2.69 -36.02
N PHE A 217 -28.96 1.71 -35.27
CA PHE A 217 -29.49 0.35 -35.29
C PHE A 217 -30.95 0.32 -34.82
N LYS A 218 -31.27 1.01 -33.72
CA LYS A 218 -32.64 1.11 -33.19
C LYS A 218 -33.60 1.82 -34.15
N GLU A 219 -33.13 2.88 -34.81
CA GLU A 219 -33.88 3.60 -35.85
C GLU A 219 -34.10 2.76 -37.11
N SER A 220 -33.12 1.92 -37.47
CA SER A 220 -33.20 1.04 -38.65
C SER A 220 -34.10 -0.18 -38.41
N PHE A 221 -34.32 -0.56 -37.15
CA PHE A 221 -35.10 -1.74 -36.77
C PHE A 221 -36.11 -1.44 -35.65
N PRO A 222 -37.07 -0.52 -35.87
CA PRO A 222 -37.98 -0.05 -34.81
C PRO A 222 -38.95 -1.11 -34.28
N HIS A 223 -39.10 -2.23 -35.00
CA HIS A 223 -40.01 -3.33 -34.67
C HIS A 223 -39.31 -4.57 -34.08
N VAL A 224 -37.97 -4.57 -33.98
CA VAL A 224 -37.23 -5.70 -33.42
C VAL A 224 -37.23 -5.57 -31.90
N ASP A 225 -37.87 -6.53 -31.24
CA ASP A 225 -37.79 -6.67 -29.79
C ASP A 225 -36.37 -7.11 -29.40
N ILE A 226 -35.56 -6.12 -29.02
CA ILE A 226 -34.14 -6.28 -28.68
C ILE A 226 -33.96 -7.29 -27.53
N ALA A 227 -34.94 -7.43 -26.64
CA ALA A 227 -34.87 -8.37 -25.51
C ALA A 227 -34.90 -9.84 -25.94
N ASN A 228 -35.49 -10.14 -27.10
CA ASN A 228 -35.77 -11.51 -27.55
C ASN A 228 -35.00 -11.95 -28.81
N SER A 229 -34.30 -11.03 -29.49
CA SER A 229 -33.52 -11.37 -30.69
C SER A 229 -32.09 -11.83 -30.36
N GLU A 230 -31.80 -13.11 -30.61
CA GLU A 230 -30.47 -13.71 -30.41
C GLU A 230 -29.39 -13.07 -31.29
N GLN A 231 -29.76 -12.60 -32.48
CA GLN A 231 -28.86 -11.86 -33.37
C GLN A 231 -28.52 -10.47 -32.83
N CYS A 232 -29.49 -9.76 -32.24
CA CYS A 232 -29.23 -8.48 -31.58
C CYS A 232 -28.33 -8.66 -30.35
N LYS A 233 -28.53 -9.73 -29.57
CA LYS A 233 -27.67 -10.07 -28.43
C LYS A 233 -26.23 -10.35 -28.85
N ARG A 234 -26.02 -11.09 -29.95
CA ARG A 234 -24.67 -11.35 -30.49
C ARG A 234 -23.99 -10.09 -31.01
N PHE A 235 -24.69 -9.27 -31.80
CA PHE A 235 -24.16 -8.00 -32.28
C PHE A 235 -23.78 -7.05 -31.13
N LEU A 236 -24.65 -6.93 -30.11
CA LEU A 236 -24.36 -6.12 -28.93
C LEU A 236 -23.19 -6.68 -28.11
N ASN A 237 -23.07 -7.99 -27.96
CA ASN A 237 -21.92 -8.63 -27.29
C ASN A 237 -20.60 -8.36 -28.03
N GLU A 238 -20.58 -8.43 -29.36
CA GLU A 238 -19.37 -8.12 -30.15
C GLU A 238 -18.98 -6.64 -30.07
N VAL A 239 -19.95 -5.73 -29.95
CA VAL A 239 -19.72 -4.28 -29.82
C VAL A 239 -19.31 -3.87 -28.39
N THR A 240 -19.73 -4.62 -27.37
CA THR A 240 -19.54 -4.27 -25.94
C THR A 240 -18.40 -5.02 -25.22
N LEU A 241 -18.03 -6.24 -25.65
CA LEU A 241 -17.08 -7.10 -24.90
C LEU A 241 -15.57 -6.88 -25.20
N GLY A 242 -15.20 -5.84 -25.93
CA GLY A 242 -13.82 -5.34 -25.93
C GLY A 242 -13.73 -3.96 -25.30
N PRO A 243 -12.77 -3.65 -24.40
CA PRO A 243 -12.13 -4.41 -23.32
C PRO A 243 -12.65 -3.88 -21.95
N TRP A 244 -13.83 -4.34 -21.51
CA TRP A 244 -14.48 -3.86 -20.28
C TRP A 244 -14.36 -4.80 -19.06
N THR A 245 -13.41 -5.72 -19.06
CA THR A 245 -13.00 -6.46 -17.86
C THR A 245 -12.06 -5.64 -16.97
N ILE A 246 -12.49 -4.44 -16.57
CA ILE A 246 -11.74 -3.54 -15.68
C ILE A 246 -12.59 -3.22 -14.44
N GLY A 247 -12.02 -3.49 -13.27
CA GLY A 247 -12.68 -3.48 -11.96
C GLY A 247 -13.52 -2.24 -11.61
N SER A 248 -14.55 -2.51 -10.82
CA SER A 248 -15.69 -1.66 -10.43
C SER A 248 -15.40 -0.29 -9.80
N LYS A 249 -14.14 0.06 -9.50
CA LYS A 249 -13.78 1.37 -8.92
C LYS A 249 -13.56 2.47 -9.95
N ARG A 250 -13.39 2.14 -11.23
CA ARG A 250 -13.04 3.13 -12.26
C ARG A 250 -14.25 3.90 -12.81
N LEU A 251 -15.43 3.28 -12.89
CA LEU A 251 -16.65 3.98 -13.35
C LEU A 251 -17.10 5.08 -12.39
N THR A 252 -16.96 4.87 -11.08
CA THR A 252 -17.44 5.82 -10.06
C THR A 252 -16.64 7.13 -10.03
N LEU A 253 -15.47 7.18 -10.66
CA LEU A 253 -14.55 8.32 -10.62
C LEU A 253 -14.52 9.15 -11.91
N GLN A 254 -15.23 8.74 -12.97
CA GLN A 254 -15.17 9.42 -14.29
C GLN A 254 -16.53 9.92 -14.81
N LEU A 255 -17.59 9.73 -14.03
CA LEU A 255 -18.92 10.25 -14.33
C LEU A 255 -19.12 11.57 -13.59
N SER A 256 -19.67 12.57 -14.27
CA SER A 256 -19.98 13.88 -13.70
C SER A 256 -21.00 13.79 -12.56
N ASP A 257 -21.87 12.78 -12.58
CA ASP A 257 -22.65 12.29 -11.44
C ASP A 257 -22.79 10.76 -11.49
N PRO A 258 -21.99 9.99 -10.73
CA PRO A 258 -22.01 8.53 -10.78
C PRO A 258 -23.34 7.91 -10.29
N TYR A 259 -24.20 8.67 -9.60
CA TYR A 259 -25.44 8.15 -9.03
C TYR A 259 -26.66 8.26 -9.96
N GLU A 260 -26.65 9.25 -10.86
CA GLU A 260 -27.68 9.42 -11.89
C GLU A 260 -27.46 8.43 -13.05
N ASP A 261 -26.21 8.25 -13.47
CA ASP A 261 -25.84 7.39 -14.59
C ASP A 261 -25.97 5.89 -14.28
N ILE A 262 -25.60 5.44 -13.07
CA ILE A 262 -25.77 4.04 -12.63
C ILE A 262 -27.25 3.70 -12.45
N GLY A 263 -28.03 4.65 -11.93
CA GLY A 263 -29.47 4.48 -11.74
C GLY A 263 -30.26 4.40 -13.05
N THR A 264 -29.90 5.24 -14.02
CA THR A 264 -30.47 5.22 -15.37
C THR A 264 -30.06 3.95 -16.12
N ALA A 265 -28.82 3.49 -15.96
CA ALA A 265 -28.36 2.21 -16.52
C ALA A 265 -29.08 0.99 -15.92
N ALA A 266 -29.47 1.04 -14.65
CA ALA A 266 -30.18 -0.04 -13.96
C ALA A 266 -31.66 -0.17 -14.34
N LEU A 267 -32.26 0.85 -14.97
CA LEU A 267 -33.65 0.84 -15.47
C LEU A 267 -33.76 0.31 -16.91
N CYS A 268 -32.66 0.09 -17.60
CA CYS A 268 -32.66 -0.56 -18.91
C CYS A 268 -32.60 -2.10 -18.77
N PRO A 269 -32.97 -2.87 -19.81
CA PRO A 269 -32.63 -4.31 -19.93
C PRO A 269 -31.12 -4.62 -19.89
N PHE A 270 -30.29 -3.63 -19.56
CA PHE A 270 -28.83 -3.64 -19.52
C PHE A 270 -28.25 -4.45 -18.38
N LEU A 271 -29.00 -4.79 -17.32
CA LEU A 271 -28.46 -5.56 -16.19
C LEU A 271 -28.04 -7.00 -16.60
N ASP A 272 -28.66 -7.58 -17.63
CA ASP A 272 -28.19 -8.83 -18.23
C ASP A 272 -26.88 -8.65 -19.03
N LEU A 273 -26.60 -7.41 -19.49
CA LEU A 273 -25.42 -7.05 -20.29
C LEU A 273 -24.24 -6.53 -19.45
N VAL A 274 -24.47 -6.07 -18.21
CA VAL A 274 -23.41 -5.71 -17.25
C VAL A 274 -22.90 -6.99 -16.59
N VAL A 275 -22.31 -7.87 -17.40
CA VAL A 275 -21.67 -9.11 -17.00
C VAL A 275 -20.39 -8.76 -16.22
N GLY A 276 -20.52 -8.48 -14.92
CA GLY A 276 -19.34 -8.36 -14.05
C GLY A 276 -19.46 -7.43 -12.84
N ILE A 277 -20.55 -6.66 -12.67
CA ILE A 277 -20.75 -5.90 -11.42
C ILE A 277 -21.46 -6.79 -10.41
N PRO A 278 -20.84 -7.13 -9.27
CA PRO A 278 -21.51 -7.89 -8.23
C PRO A 278 -22.76 -7.14 -7.76
N PRO A 279 -23.93 -7.79 -7.65
CA PRO A 279 -25.16 -7.14 -7.20
C PRO A 279 -25.03 -6.44 -5.84
N SER A 280 -24.13 -6.94 -4.98
CA SER A 280 -23.70 -6.27 -3.74
C SER A 280 -23.25 -4.82 -3.94
N THR A 281 -22.50 -4.56 -5.02
CA THR A 281 -21.98 -3.24 -5.37
C THR A 281 -23.09 -2.32 -5.85
N VAL A 282 -24.05 -2.87 -6.61
CA VAL A 282 -25.23 -2.12 -7.06
C VAL A 282 -26.07 -1.72 -5.86
N ILE A 283 -26.38 -2.66 -4.96
CA ILE A 283 -27.20 -2.43 -3.76
C ILE A 283 -26.54 -1.43 -2.80
N ARG A 284 -25.21 -1.50 -2.64
CA ARG A 284 -24.47 -0.59 -1.76
C ARG A 284 -24.48 0.86 -2.27
N ASN A 285 -24.54 1.07 -3.58
CA ASN A 285 -24.41 2.40 -4.19
C ASN A 285 -25.70 2.92 -4.84
N MET A 286 -26.78 2.15 -4.86
CA MET A 286 -28.04 2.61 -5.47
C MET A 286 -28.60 3.82 -4.72
N SER A 287 -29.08 4.81 -5.46
CA SER A 287 -29.78 5.95 -4.89
C SER A 287 -31.24 5.59 -4.58
N LEU A 288 -31.87 6.34 -3.67
CA LEU A 288 -33.27 6.12 -3.31
C LEU A 288 -34.22 6.10 -4.52
N HIS A 289 -33.99 6.98 -5.50
CA HIS A 289 -34.86 7.09 -6.68
C HIS A 289 -34.93 5.79 -7.49
N HIS A 290 -33.83 5.02 -7.53
CA HIS A 290 -33.72 3.81 -8.34
C HIS A 290 -33.95 2.53 -7.54
N ALA A 291 -33.97 2.62 -6.21
CA ALA A 291 -34.02 1.46 -5.32
C ALA A 291 -35.17 0.51 -5.67
N ARG A 292 -36.38 1.03 -5.91
CA ARG A 292 -37.56 0.20 -6.20
C ARG A 292 -37.40 -0.61 -7.49
N GLY A 293 -36.91 0.01 -8.57
CA GLY A 293 -36.69 -0.66 -9.85
C GLY A 293 -35.58 -1.70 -9.77
N VAL A 294 -34.46 -1.35 -9.12
CA VAL A 294 -33.32 -2.26 -8.90
C VAL A 294 -33.74 -3.48 -8.08
N ILE A 295 -34.45 -3.25 -6.97
CA ILE A 295 -34.90 -4.32 -6.10
C ILE A 295 -35.89 -5.23 -6.86
N ASP A 296 -36.88 -4.68 -7.55
CA ASP A 296 -37.89 -5.46 -8.29
C ASP A 296 -37.27 -6.28 -9.43
N TYR A 297 -36.22 -5.75 -10.09
CA TYR A 297 -35.46 -6.52 -11.08
C TYR A 297 -34.66 -7.65 -10.41
N LEU A 298 -33.87 -7.35 -9.38
CA LEU A 298 -33.01 -8.35 -8.72
C LEU A 298 -33.82 -9.50 -8.11
N THR A 299 -35.03 -9.22 -7.63
CA THR A 299 -35.91 -10.22 -7.02
C THR A 299 -36.57 -11.11 -8.07
N LYS A 300 -36.87 -10.58 -9.26
CA LYS A 300 -37.34 -11.38 -10.41
C LYS A 300 -36.22 -12.26 -10.98
N SER A 301 -35.01 -11.72 -11.12
CA SER A 301 -33.89 -12.45 -11.73
C SER A 301 -33.24 -13.47 -10.78
N HIS A 302 -33.18 -13.18 -9.46
CA HIS A 302 -32.46 -14.01 -8.48
C HIS A 302 -33.19 -14.12 -7.12
N PRO A 303 -34.37 -14.79 -7.07
CA PRO A 303 -35.29 -14.73 -5.92
C PRO A 303 -34.73 -15.28 -4.60
N PHE A 304 -33.81 -16.25 -4.62
CA PHE A 304 -33.34 -16.93 -3.39
C PHE A 304 -31.94 -16.51 -2.92
N LEU A 305 -31.00 -16.26 -3.84
CA LEU A 305 -29.58 -16.02 -3.48
C LEU A 305 -29.33 -14.58 -3.00
N MET A 306 -30.09 -13.61 -3.51
CA MET A 306 -29.86 -12.18 -3.25
C MET A 306 -30.51 -11.68 -1.96
N LEU A 307 -31.47 -12.40 -1.38
CA LEU A 307 -32.34 -11.87 -0.34
C LEU A 307 -31.60 -11.55 0.97
N LYS A 308 -30.77 -12.51 1.41
CA LYS A 308 -29.98 -12.40 2.63
C LYS A 308 -28.88 -11.34 2.47
N GLU A 309 -28.27 -11.31 1.30
CA GLU A 309 -27.18 -10.40 0.98
C GLU A 309 -27.68 -8.97 0.82
N MET A 310 -28.81 -8.75 0.14
CA MET A 310 -29.39 -7.43 -0.08
C MET A 310 -29.76 -6.72 1.22
N LEU A 311 -30.41 -7.42 2.15
CA LEU A 311 -30.68 -6.89 3.49
C LEU A 311 -29.38 -6.58 4.24
N SER A 312 -28.38 -7.46 4.18
CA SER A 312 -27.08 -7.19 4.81
C SER A 312 -26.40 -5.94 4.24
N TYR A 313 -26.47 -5.72 2.92
CA TYR A 313 -25.86 -4.56 2.29
C TYR A 313 -26.61 -3.28 2.62
N ILE A 314 -27.95 -3.29 2.57
CA ILE A 314 -28.77 -2.12 2.93
C ILE A 314 -28.54 -1.73 4.39
N LEU A 315 -28.48 -2.70 5.30
CA LEU A 315 -28.27 -2.43 6.72
C LEU A 315 -26.84 -1.97 7.05
N SER A 316 -25.87 -2.28 6.18
CA SER A 316 -24.50 -1.76 6.30
C SER A 316 -24.33 -0.31 5.80
N ARG A 317 -25.33 0.25 5.12
CA ARG A 317 -25.27 1.62 4.59
C ARG A 317 -25.30 2.63 5.73
N GLN A 318 -24.39 3.61 5.65
CA GLN A 318 -24.31 4.71 6.61
C GLN A 318 -24.96 6.00 6.06
N ASP A 319 -25.24 6.06 4.76
CA ASP A 319 -25.86 7.21 4.11
C ASP A 319 -27.35 7.33 4.39
N ARG A 320 -27.88 8.56 4.33
CA ARG A 320 -29.28 8.92 4.66
C ARG A 320 -30.36 8.07 3.97
N ASP A 321 -30.06 7.46 2.81
CA ASP A 321 -31.02 6.68 2.02
C ASP A 321 -31.24 5.26 2.57
N ALA A 322 -30.41 4.79 3.51
CA ALA A 322 -30.51 3.44 4.09
C ALA A 322 -31.92 3.11 4.63
N LEU A 323 -32.53 4.00 5.42
CA LEU A 323 -33.86 3.80 5.99
C LEU A 323 -34.97 3.82 4.92
N PRO A 324 -35.06 4.82 4.02
CA PRO A 324 -36.01 4.79 2.91
C PRO A 324 -35.90 3.54 2.02
N ILE A 325 -34.69 3.09 1.71
CA ILE A 325 -34.45 1.87 0.93
C ILE A 325 -34.92 0.63 1.69
N LEU A 326 -34.66 0.56 2.99
CA LEU A 326 -35.14 -0.51 3.86
C LEU A 326 -36.67 -0.59 3.86
N LYS A 327 -37.38 0.55 3.90
CA LYS A 327 -38.84 0.59 3.80
C LYS A 327 -39.34 -0.03 2.50
N ILE A 328 -38.73 0.33 1.36
CA ILE A 328 -39.07 -0.24 0.05
C ILE A 328 -38.89 -1.76 0.06
N VAL A 329 -37.78 -2.26 0.63
CA VAL A 329 -37.57 -3.71 0.75
C VAL A 329 -38.66 -4.35 1.60
N LEU A 330 -39.03 -3.77 2.74
CA LEU A 330 -40.06 -4.38 3.60
C LEU A 330 -41.47 -4.32 3.00
N GLU A 331 -41.81 -3.26 2.26
CA GLU A 331 -43.04 -3.13 1.50
C GLU A 331 -43.20 -4.21 0.42
N LEU A 332 -42.08 -4.64 -0.19
CA LEU A 332 -42.07 -5.71 -1.18
C LEU A 332 -42.23 -7.13 -0.58
N GLY A 333 -42.54 -7.24 0.72
CA GLY A 333 -42.93 -8.50 1.37
C GLY A 333 -41.80 -9.23 2.11
N PHE A 334 -40.67 -8.57 2.36
CA PHE A 334 -39.47 -9.20 2.92
C PHE A 334 -39.57 -9.30 4.44
N LYS A 335 -39.99 -10.47 4.94
CA LYS A 335 -40.22 -10.70 6.39
C LYS A 335 -39.14 -11.55 7.08
N LYS A 336 -38.19 -12.13 6.34
CA LYS A 336 -37.12 -12.98 6.88
C LYS A 336 -35.79 -12.23 6.95
N PHE A 337 -35.24 -12.17 8.15
CA PHE A 337 -34.03 -11.42 8.48
C PHE A 337 -32.85 -12.39 8.73
N PRO A 338 -31.66 -12.20 8.12
CA PRO A 338 -30.40 -12.77 8.61
C PRO A 338 -30.26 -12.74 10.14
N LYS A 339 -29.62 -13.75 10.73
CA LYS A 339 -29.43 -13.80 12.19
C LYS A 339 -28.34 -12.86 12.71
N ASP A 340 -27.44 -12.42 11.83
CA ASP A 340 -26.27 -11.62 12.18
C ASP A 340 -26.35 -10.24 11.53
N TYR A 341 -26.53 -9.21 12.35
CA TYR A 341 -26.49 -7.81 11.93
C TYR A 341 -25.48 -7.06 12.78
N ARG A 342 -24.33 -6.73 12.19
CA ARG A 342 -23.35 -5.82 12.79
C ARG A 342 -23.47 -4.46 12.09
N ASN A 343 -23.29 -3.36 12.84
CA ASN A 343 -23.20 -2.00 12.31
C ASN A 343 -24.47 -1.46 11.63
N VAL A 344 -25.65 -1.83 12.14
CA VAL A 344 -26.93 -1.30 11.64
C VAL A 344 -27.14 0.13 12.15
N ARG A 345 -27.53 1.03 11.25
CA ARG A 345 -27.91 2.40 11.63
C ARG A 345 -29.10 2.39 12.60
N LYS A 346 -29.04 3.22 13.65
CA LYS A 346 -30.01 3.21 14.76
C LYS A 346 -31.48 3.33 14.30
N ASP A 347 -31.75 4.24 13.37
CA ASP A 347 -33.09 4.47 12.81
C ASP A 347 -33.60 3.28 11.97
N CYS A 348 -32.73 2.59 11.24
CA CYS A 348 -33.06 1.34 10.55
C CYS A 348 -33.42 0.23 11.55
N TYR A 349 -32.67 0.12 12.64
CA TYR A 349 -32.94 -0.85 13.71
C TYR A 349 -34.28 -0.57 14.41
N GLU A 350 -34.49 0.66 14.86
CA GLU A 350 -35.75 1.10 15.50
C GLU A 350 -36.95 0.86 14.59
N TYR A 351 -36.79 1.14 13.28
CA TYR A 351 -37.83 0.85 12.31
C TYR A 351 -38.12 -0.66 12.20
N MET A 352 -37.09 -1.50 12.13
CA MET A 352 -37.24 -2.96 12.06
C MET A 352 -37.92 -3.55 13.30
N VAL A 353 -37.53 -3.12 14.50
CA VAL A 353 -38.18 -3.51 15.77
C VAL A 353 -39.68 -3.19 15.73
N LYS A 354 -40.06 -2.05 15.13
CA LYS A 354 -41.45 -1.62 15.03
C LYS A 354 -42.27 -2.41 14.01
N VAL A 355 -41.70 -2.75 12.86
CA VAL A 355 -42.48 -3.26 11.70
C VAL A 355 -42.34 -4.76 11.46
N VAL A 356 -41.41 -5.44 12.12
CA VAL A 356 -41.12 -6.87 11.90
C VAL A 356 -41.55 -7.68 13.13
N PRO A 357 -42.69 -8.40 13.07
CA PRO A 357 -43.13 -9.23 14.18
C PRO A 357 -42.09 -10.29 14.55
N GLY A 358 -41.72 -10.35 15.82
CA GLY A 358 -40.75 -11.32 16.33
C GLY A 358 -39.28 -10.92 16.17
N PHE A 359 -38.99 -9.71 15.65
CA PHE A 359 -37.66 -9.12 15.72
C PHE A 359 -37.37 -8.74 17.18
N LYS A 360 -36.85 -9.69 17.97
CA LYS A 360 -36.48 -9.49 19.36
C LYS A 360 -35.22 -8.63 19.43
N ASP A 361 -35.18 -7.77 20.45
CA ASP A 361 -33.99 -7.01 20.82
C ASP A 361 -32.87 -8.00 21.14
N ILE A 362 -31.93 -8.20 20.20
CA ILE A 362 -30.77 -9.06 20.41
C ILE A 362 -29.83 -8.20 21.25
N GLY A 363 -29.95 -8.34 22.57
CA GLY A 363 -29.45 -7.42 23.62
C GLY A 363 -27.95 -7.17 23.72
N ASP A 364 -27.17 -7.41 22.66
CA ASP A 364 -25.72 -7.15 22.63
C ASP A 364 -25.27 -6.37 21.38
N ASN A 365 -26.18 -5.93 20.51
CA ASN A 365 -25.81 -5.11 19.36
C ASN A 365 -25.49 -3.68 19.82
N LYS A 366 -24.20 -3.41 20.07
CA LYS A 366 -23.62 -2.07 20.18
C LYS A 366 -24.10 -1.23 18.99
N TYR A 367 -24.90 -0.21 19.28
CA TYR A 367 -25.36 0.75 18.28
C TYR A 367 -24.18 1.40 17.54
N ALA A 368 -24.41 1.87 16.32
CA ALA A 368 -23.50 2.77 15.60
C ALA A 368 -23.37 4.18 16.25
N ASP A 369 -23.33 4.27 17.58
CA ASP A 369 -22.96 5.51 18.29
C ASP A 369 -21.43 5.71 18.24
N ASP A 370 -20.68 4.66 17.93
CA ASP A 370 -19.24 4.71 17.60
C ASP A 370 -18.93 5.77 16.53
N GLY A 371 -19.85 6.01 15.58
CA GLY A 371 -19.67 7.03 14.55
C GLY A 371 -19.71 8.46 15.09
N LYS A 372 -20.57 8.76 16.07
CA LYS A 372 -20.61 10.10 16.71
C LYS A 372 -19.42 10.31 17.61
N GLN A 373 -19.05 9.28 18.36
CA GLN A 373 -17.87 9.30 19.22
C GLN A 373 -16.60 9.47 18.38
N GLU A 374 -16.45 8.72 17.28
CA GLU A 374 -15.32 8.88 16.36
C GLU A 374 -15.29 10.26 15.70
N GLN A 375 -16.44 10.79 15.26
CA GLN A 375 -16.52 12.14 14.71
C GLN A 375 -16.09 13.20 15.73
N LEU A 376 -16.52 13.06 16.98
CA LEU A 376 -16.13 13.93 18.07
C LEU A 376 -14.64 13.81 18.42
N GLN A 377 -14.10 12.59 18.51
CA GLN A 377 -12.66 12.34 18.72
C GLN A 377 -11.83 12.97 17.59
N ASN A 378 -12.25 12.81 16.33
CA ASN A 378 -11.60 13.43 15.18
C ASN A 378 -11.69 14.95 15.22
N LEU A 379 -12.83 15.51 15.63
CA LEU A 379 -13.01 16.95 15.78
C LEU A 379 -12.07 17.50 16.85
N ILE A 380 -12.00 16.85 18.02
CA ILE A 380 -11.11 17.24 19.12
C ILE A 380 -9.64 17.20 18.65
N ALA A 381 -9.23 16.10 18.01
CA ALA A 381 -7.85 15.94 17.54
C ALA A 381 -7.47 16.99 16.49
N ARG A 382 -8.35 17.26 15.51
CA ARG A 382 -8.08 18.23 14.42
C ARG A 382 -8.13 19.67 14.88
N THR A 383 -9.07 20.01 15.76
CA THR A 383 -9.18 21.37 16.30
C THR A 383 -8.19 21.63 17.43
N SER A 384 -7.60 20.57 17.99
CA SER A 384 -6.69 20.66 19.14
C SER A 384 -7.31 21.42 20.32
N SER A 385 -8.64 21.29 20.48
CA SER A 385 -9.40 22.02 21.49
C SER A 385 -9.29 21.32 22.85
N PHE A 386 -8.59 21.97 23.79
CA PHE A 386 -8.47 21.47 25.16
C PHE A 386 -9.80 21.50 25.91
N ASP A 387 -10.67 22.48 25.66
CA ASP A 387 -11.99 22.55 26.28
C ASP A 387 -12.87 21.36 25.89
N LEU A 388 -12.91 21.02 24.60
CA LEU A 388 -13.63 19.84 24.13
C LEU A 388 -13.00 18.54 24.67
N TYR A 389 -11.67 18.48 24.77
CA TYR A 389 -10.99 17.36 25.40
C TYR A 389 -11.41 17.19 26.86
N VAL A 390 -11.37 18.24 27.68
CA VAL A 390 -11.77 18.19 29.10
C VAL A 390 -13.25 17.85 29.26
N GLN A 391 -14.11 18.39 28.40
CA GLN A 391 -15.55 18.17 28.47
C GLN A 391 -15.95 16.72 28.11
N HIS A 392 -15.31 16.13 27.10
CA HIS A 392 -15.75 14.87 26.50
C HIS A 392 -14.85 13.67 26.79
N CYS A 393 -13.61 13.88 27.25
CA CYS A 393 -12.65 12.81 27.51
C CYS A 393 -12.62 12.48 29.00
N LYS A 394 -13.68 11.84 29.47
CA LYS A 394 -13.78 11.31 30.85
C LYS A 394 -13.23 9.89 30.96
N ASP A 395 -13.20 9.16 29.85
CA ASP A 395 -12.71 7.79 29.74
C ASP A 395 -11.25 7.78 29.25
N ALA A 396 -10.43 6.90 29.84
CA ALA A 396 -9.03 6.74 29.49
C ALA A 396 -8.84 6.19 28.05
N ASP A 397 -9.75 5.34 27.57
CA ASP A 397 -9.67 4.78 26.22
C ASP A 397 -10.02 5.85 25.17
N ILE A 398 -11.05 6.67 25.41
CA ILE A 398 -11.39 7.81 24.54
C ILE A 398 -10.24 8.81 24.46
N SER A 399 -9.63 9.09 25.61
CA SER A 399 -8.49 9.98 25.71
C SER A 399 -7.27 9.43 24.96
N ARG A 400 -7.05 8.11 25.00
CA ARG A 400 -6.00 7.41 24.25
C ARG A 400 -6.24 7.46 22.73
N ASP A 401 -7.48 7.24 22.29
CA ASP A 401 -7.84 7.36 20.88
C ASP A 401 -7.58 8.78 20.35
N ILE A 402 -7.94 9.80 21.15
CA ILE A 402 -7.70 11.19 20.79
C ILE A 402 -6.20 11.49 20.78
N GLN A 403 -5.43 10.99 21.73
CA GLN A 403 -3.97 11.09 21.70
C GLN A 403 -3.42 10.51 20.39
N GLN A 404 -3.83 9.30 20.00
CA GLN A 404 -3.38 8.67 18.76
C GLN A 404 -3.79 9.46 17.51
N ARG A 405 -5.03 9.98 17.46
CA ARG A 405 -5.48 10.82 16.34
C ARG A 405 -4.73 12.17 16.32
N SER A 406 -4.39 12.73 17.47
CA SER A 406 -3.61 13.97 17.60
C SER A 406 -2.16 13.82 17.16
N MET A 407 -1.59 12.61 17.20
CA MET A 407 -0.28 12.32 16.60
C MET A 407 -0.28 12.56 15.08
N VAL A 408 -1.44 12.39 14.42
CA VAL A 408 -1.61 12.62 12.98
C VAL A 408 -2.07 14.06 12.70
N HIS A 409 -3.08 14.52 13.44
CA HIS A 409 -3.86 15.70 13.08
C HIS A 409 -3.77 16.87 14.07
N GLY A 410 -3.23 16.66 15.26
CA GLY A 410 -3.22 17.66 16.33
C GLY A 410 -1.98 18.55 16.35
N THR A 411 -2.04 19.64 17.09
CA THR A 411 -0.87 20.49 17.35
C THR A 411 0.02 19.89 18.43
N LEU A 412 1.33 20.21 18.39
CA LEU A 412 2.29 19.77 19.39
C LEU A 412 1.92 20.24 20.81
N ASP A 413 1.44 21.48 20.96
CA ASP A 413 1.07 22.02 22.27
C ASP A 413 -0.13 21.32 22.89
N PHE A 414 -1.11 20.92 22.06
CA PHE A 414 -2.23 20.11 22.53
C PHE A 414 -1.77 18.72 22.97
N LEU A 415 -0.85 18.10 22.24
CA LEU A 415 -0.26 16.82 22.63
C LEU A 415 0.52 16.93 23.95
N LYS A 416 1.30 18.00 24.15
CA LYS A 416 1.98 18.31 25.42
C LYS A 416 1.01 18.43 26.58
N LEU A 417 -0.17 19.03 26.37
CA LEU A 417 -1.21 19.11 27.39
C LEU A 417 -1.79 17.74 27.73
N ILE A 418 -2.03 16.88 26.73
CA ILE A 418 -2.47 15.49 26.95
C ILE A 418 -1.41 14.72 27.75
N HIS A 419 -0.14 14.79 27.35
CA HIS A 419 0.97 14.11 28.04
C HIS A 419 1.26 14.66 29.44
N LYS A 420 1.04 15.95 29.68
CA LYS A 420 1.10 16.53 31.03
C LYS A 420 0.02 15.96 31.95
N LYS A 421 -1.17 15.67 31.41
CA LYS A 421 -2.29 15.06 32.16
C LYS A 421 -2.12 13.54 32.32
N HIS A 422 -1.49 12.88 31.35
CA HIS A 422 -1.29 11.43 31.29
C HIS A 422 0.17 11.06 30.96
N PRO A 423 1.12 11.32 31.88
CA PRO A 423 2.55 11.09 31.64
C PRO A 423 2.88 9.61 31.38
N GLU A 424 2.06 8.68 31.90
CA GLU A 424 2.24 7.25 31.71
C GLU A 424 2.01 6.77 30.26
N TRP A 425 1.38 7.59 29.40
CA TRP A 425 1.14 7.23 27.99
C TRP A 425 2.32 7.51 27.07
N ILE A 426 3.32 8.26 27.55
CA ILE A 426 4.60 8.45 26.84
C ILE A 426 5.38 7.12 26.76
N TRP A 427 5.10 6.17 27.64
CA TRP A 427 5.91 4.94 27.72
C TRP A 427 5.15 3.68 27.31
N LYS A 428 3.83 3.67 27.49
CA LYS A 428 3.02 2.45 27.31
C LYS A 428 2.47 2.22 25.90
N ASN A 429 2.45 3.23 25.03
CA ASN A 429 1.79 3.15 23.72
C ASN A 429 2.77 3.29 22.55
N GLN A 430 3.48 2.20 22.25
CA GLN A 430 4.33 2.11 21.04
C GLN A 430 3.55 2.44 19.75
N TYR A 431 2.24 2.16 19.71
CA TYR A 431 1.38 2.42 18.54
C TYR A 431 1.13 3.91 18.25
N ALA A 432 1.30 4.81 19.21
CA ALA A 432 1.01 6.23 19.00
C ALA A 432 2.07 6.92 18.11
N TYR A 433 3.31 6.44 18.16
CA TYR A 433 4.43 7.06 17.42
C TYR A 433 4.44 6.69 15.95
N ALA A 434 4.00 5.47 15.62
CA ALA A 434 3.83 5.04 14.24
C ALA A 434 2.91 6.01 13.47
N SER A 435 1.83 6.48 14.11
CA SER A 435 0.92 7.44 13.50
C SER A 435 1.55 8.82 13.21
N ALA A 436 2.44 9.33 14.09
CA ALA A 436 3.20 10.55 13.83
C ALA A 436 4.24 10.35 12.71
N MET A 437 4.90 9.19 12.67
CA MET A 437 5.86 8.84 11.61
C MET A 437 5.19 8.73 10.25
N ASP A 438 4.08 7.99 10.14
CA ASP A 438 3.34 7.78 8.90
C ASP A 438 2.78 9.09 8.32
N SER A 439 2.52 10.07 9.19
CA SER A 439 2.04 11.40 8.80
C SER A 439 3.14 12.44 8.61
N GLY A 440 4.42 12.09 8.84
CA GLY A 440 5.56 12.97 8.65
C GLY A 440 5.67 14.11 9.68
N ARG A 441 5.15 13.91 10.89
CA ARG A 441 5.11 14.91 11.97
C ARG A 441 6.39 14.92 12.81
N THR A 442 7.46 15.49 12.25
CA THR A 442 8.78 15.53 12.91
C THR A 442 8.80 16.32 14.21
N ASP A 443 7.99 17.38 14.31
CA ASP A 443 7.83 18.21 15.51
C ASP A 443 7.37 17.40 16.74
N ILE A 444 6.44 16.47 16.50
CA ILE A 444 5.92 15.57 17.53
C ILE A 444 6.95 14.50 17.90
N LEU A 445 7.67 13.95 16.91
CA LEU A 445 8.72 12.95 17.15
C LEU A 445 9.88 13.53 17.95
N ASP A 446 10.35 14.73 17.62
CA ASP A 446 11.42 15.41 18.35
C ASP A 446 11.03 15.66 19.80
N TYR A 447 9.78 16.05 20.04
CA TYR A 447 9.24 16.21 21.39
C TYR A 447 9.24 14.89 22.19
N ILE A 448 8.76 13.80 21.60
CA ILE A 448 8.73 12.49 22.26
C ILE A 448 10.15 11.99 22.53
N ILE A 449 11.07 12.14 21.58
CA ILE A 449 12.49 11.78 21.77
C ILE A 449 13.09 12.62 22.89
N GLY A 450 12.78 13.92 22.94
CA GLY A 450 13.19 14.81 24.01
C GLY A 450 12.72 14.33 25.38
N LEU A 451 11.45 13.92 25.50
CA LEU A 451 10.91 13.33 26.73
C LEU A 451 11.60 12.02 27.10
N ILE A 452 11.86 11.16 26.11
CA ILE A 452 12.53 9.87 26.34
C ILE A 452 13.94 10.08 26.89
N VAL A 453 14.66 11.05 26.34
CA VAL A 453 16.05 11.35 26.71
C VAL A 453 16.13 12.09 28.06
N SER A 454 15.16 12.94 28.37
CA SER A 454 15.18 13.77 29.59
C SER A 454 14.58 13.09 30.82
N ASP A 455 13.48 12.36 30.66
CA ASP A 455 12.69 11.79 31.75
C ASP A 455 12.74 10.25 31.81
N GLY A 456 13.74 9.62 31.17
CA GLY A 456 13.94 8.17 31.20
C GLY A 456 13.83 7.62 32.64
N PRO A 457 13.04 6.56 32.87
CA PRO A 457 12.74 6.10 34.23
C PRO A 457 14.03 5.77 34.99
N GLN A 458 14.29 6.50 36.07
CA GLN A 458 15.44 6.23 36.95
C GLN A 458 15.33 4.90 37.71
N THR A 459 14.21 4.17 37.57
CA THR A 459 13.85 3.02 38.42
C THR A 459 13.72 1.69 37.69
N THR A 460 13.89 1.65 36.37
CA THR A 460 14.02 0.38 35.61
C THR A 460 15.43 0.31 35.05
N THR A 461 16.07 -0.84 35.20
CA THR A 461 17.46 -1.05 34.80
C THR A 461 17.68 -0.54 33.39
N TYR A 462 18.84 0.05 33.16
CA TYR A 462 19.25 0.64 31.88
C TYR A 462 18.93 -0.27 30.68
N GLU A 463 18.93 -1.59 30.88
CA GLU A 463 18.55 -2.64 29.93
C GLU A 463 17.08 -2.60 29.45
N GLU A 464 16.08 -2.31 30.29
CA GLU A 464 14.65 -2.26 29.87
C GLU A 464 14.33 -0.97 29.10
N THR A 465 14.92 0.15 29.52
CA THR A 465 14.84 1.42 28.81
C THR A 465 15.61 1.34 27.48
N PHE A 466 16.75 0.64 27.47
CA PHE A 466 17.52 0.38 26.26
C PHE A 466 16.79 -0.57 25.32
N GLU A 467 16.10 -1.61 25.79
CA GLU A 467 15.25 -2.47 24.94
C GLU A 467 14.01 -1.73 24.39
N SER A 468 13.41 -0.81 25.16
CA SER A 468 12.32 0.05 24.67
C SER A 468 12.81 1.09 23.65
N VAL A 469 14.04 1.60 23.79
CA VAL A 469 14.66 2.56 22.85
C VAL A 469 15.28 1.86 21.63
N VAL A 470 15.74 0.62 21.79
CA VAL A 470 16.19 -0.27 20.70
C VAL A 470 14.98 -0.72 19.88
N GLY A 471 13.87 -1.11 20.50
CA GLY A 471 12.60 -1.34 19.79
C GLY A 471 12.06 -0.08 19.08
N PHE A 472 12.31 1.11 19.64
CA PHE A 472 11.98 2.40 19.01
C PHE A 472 12.89 2.72 17.80
N THR A 473 14.18 2.39 17.86
CA THR A 473 15.13 2.54 16.74
C THR A 473 14.99 1.45 15.66
N GLU A 474 14.50 0.27 16.02
CA GLU A 474 14.13 -0.82 15.10
C GLU A 474 12.89 -0.46 14.26
N SER A 475 11.90 0.23 14.85
CA SER A 475 10.77 0.83 14.12
C SER A 475 11.21 1.94 13.16
N LEU A 476 12.24 2.73 13.51
CA LEU A 476 12.80 3.79 12.68
C LEU A 476 13.55 3.26 11.44
N THR A 477 14.13 2.05 11.51
CA THR A 477 14.78 1.42 10.35
C THR A 477 13.83 0.73 9.37
N ASN A 478 12.63 0.37 9.80
CA ASN A 478 11.63 -0.32 8.98
C ASN A 478 10.78 0.62 8.07
N SER A 479 10.82 1.94 8.27
CA SER A 479 10.06 2.92 7.46
C SER A 479 10.88 3.66 6.39
N GLY A 480 12.19 3.43 6.29
CA GLY A 480 12.98 3.79 5.11
C GLY A 480 13.30 5.28 4.88
N TYR A 481 13.39 6.10 5.94
CA TYR A 481 13.81 7.50 5.83
C TYR A 481 15.05 7.80 6.70
N PHE A 482 16.22 7.79 6.06
CA PHE A 482 17.30 8.80 6.07
C PHE A 482 18.68 8.19 5.78
N ASN A 483 19.36 8.80 4.82
CA ASN A 483 20.82 8.85 4.69
C ASN A 483 21.10 10.24 4.10
N THR A 484 21.68 11.16 4.86
CA THR A 484 23.07 11.60 4.63
C THR A 484 23.75 12.12 5.91
N HIS A 485 25.06 11.86 5.95
CA HIS A 485 26.06 12.42 6.86
C HIS A 485 26.22 13.96 6.76
N HIS A 486 26.59 14.60 7.87
CA HIS A 486 27.72 15.53 7.91
C HIS A 486 28.53 15.36 9.22
N PRO A 487 29.84 15.68 9.23
CA PRO A 487 30.78 15.34 10.29
C PRO A 487 30.91 16.45 11.34
N ASN A 488 31.10 16.08 12.60
CA ASN A 488 31.60 17.00 13.62
C ASN A 488 33.11 17.21 13.42
N HIS A 489 33.48 18.47 13.27
CA HIS A 489 34.85 18.94 13.43
C HIS A 489 35.28 18.80 14.89
N SER A 490 36.53 18.35 15.03
CA SER A 490 37.35 18.35 16.23
C SER A 490 37.54 19.76 16.80
N LEU A 491 37.40 19.90 18.13
CA LEU A 491 38.19 20.86 18.90
C LEU A 491 38.88 20.06 20.00
N GLU A 492 40.18 19.81 19.78
CA GLU A 492 41.10 19.30 20.78
C GLU A 492 41.24 20.31 21.91
N ALA A 493 41.09 19.82 23.13
CA ALA A 493 41.52 20.50 24.33
C ALA A 493 43.05 20.40 24.43
N SER A 494 43.74 21.48 24.09
CA SER A 494 45.09 21.75 24.56
C SER A 494 45.12 23.17 25.12
N TYR A 495 45.22 23.32 26.44
CA TYR A 495 46.14 24.25 27.11
C TYR A 495 45.99 24.08 28.62
N LEU A 496 47.02 23.50 29.22
CA LEU A 496 47.30 23.55 30.65
C LEU A 496 47.88 24.94 30.99
N THR A 497 47.51 25.39 32.20
CA THR A 497 48.28 26.18 33.17
C THR A 497 48.34 27.72 33.10
N LYS A 498 48.07 28.26 34.32
CA LYS A 498 48.37 29.58 34.92
C LYS A 498 47.36 30.69 34.54
N THR A 499 46.69 31.34 35.47
CA THR A 499 47.19 31.93 36.73
C THR A 499 46.12 32.03 37.83
N SER A 500 46.58 31.79 39.05
CA SER A 500 46.11 32.38 40.31
C SER A 500 45.76 33.87 40.21
N GLN A 501 44.67 34.31 40.86
CA GLN A 501 44.64 35.34 41.93
C GLN A 501 43.23 35.93 42.12
N CYS A 502 42.88 36.09 43.40
CA CYS A 502 41.67 36.64 44.03
C CYS A 502 40.44 35.73 44.09
#